data_AF-A0A9D9TBB5-F1
#
_entry.id   AF-A0A9D9TBB5-F1
#
_cell.length_a   1.000
_cell.length_b   1.000
_cell.length_c   1.000
_cell.angle_alpha   90.00
_cell.angle_beta   90.00
_cell.angle_gamma   90.00
#
_symmetry.space_group_name_H-M   'P 1'
#
loop_
_entity.id
_entity.type
_entity.pdbx_description
1 polymer ?
#
loop_
_entity_poly.entity_id
_entity_poly.type
_entity_poly.pdbx_seq_one_letter_code
_entity_poly.pdbx_strand_id
1 'polypeptide(L)' 'SFIFPQWMQTATLFVPTRWAVDGFDAMTWRGQGMDVAAECMAVQIGFALLFGSLALWKFGAEAKRA' A
#
# COMPACT_ATOMS: atom_id res chain seq x y z
N SER A 1 12.84 1.03 -11.74
CA SER A 1 13.29 0.24 -10.58
C SER A 1 14.38 1.01 -9.87
N PHE A 2 14.12 1.50 -8.66
CA PHE A 2 15.15 2.11 -7.83
C PHE A 2 16.16 1.03 -7.41
N ILE A 3 17.44 1.24 -7.68
CA ILE A 3 18.51 0.32 -7.25
C ILE A 3 18.75 0.59 -5.76
N PHE A 4 17.94 -0.04 -4.92
CA PHE A 4 18.14 -0.04 -3.48
C PHE A 4 18.98 -1.25 -3.06
N PRO A 5 19.71 -1.18 -1.93
CA PRO A 5 20.25 -2.36 -1.28
C PRO A 5 19.17 -3.43 -1.08
N GLN A 6 19.52 -4.71 -1.18
CA GLN A 6 18.55 -5.80 -1.18
C GLN A 6 17.62 -5.79 0.04
N TRP A 7 18.16 -5.50 1.23
CA TRP A 7 17.37 -5.41 2.46
C TRP A 7 16.28 -4.33 2.37
N MET A 8 16.57 -3.22 1.69
CA MET A 8 15.65 -2.10 1.54
C MET A 8 14.55 -2.43 0.54
N GLN A 9 14.86 -3.18 -0.53
CA GLN A 9 13.84 -3.68 -1.45
C GLN A 9 12.77 -4.49 -0.70
N THR A 10 13.19 -5.39 0.20
CA THR A 10 12.26 -6.16 1.04
C THR A 10 11.50 -5.27 2.03
N ALA A 11 12.18 -4.34 2.70
CA ALA A 11 11.52 -3.44 3.67
C ALA A 11 10.40 -2.60 3.03
N THR A 12 10.61 -2.16 1.78
CA THR A 12 9.62 -1.34 1.08
C THR A 12 8.31 -2.07 0.77
N LEU A 13 8.26 -3.42 0.83
CA LEU A 13 7.01 -4.17 0.66
C LEU A 13 5.96 -3.80 1.71
N PHE A 14 6.38 -3.31 2.88
CA PHE A 14 5.49 -2.83 3.95
C PHE A 14 5.09 -1.35 3.81
N VAL A 15 5.52 -0.67 2.75
CA VAL A 15 5.24 0.76 2.52
C VAL A 15 4.15 0.90 1.46
N PRO A 16 2.93 1.39 1.80
CA PRO A 16 1.83 1.50 0.82
C PRO A 16 2.21 2.32 -0.41
N THR A 17 2.99 3.38 -0.22
CA THR A 17 3.46 4.26 -1.31
C THR A 17 4.28 3.52 -2.37
N ARG A 18 5.01 2.45 -2.02
CA ARG A 18 5.72 1.62 -3.01
C ARG A 18 4.74 1.07 -4.04
N TRP A 19 3.67 0.44 -3.56
CA TRP A 19 2.68 -0.23 -4.41
C TRP A 19 1.89 0.76 -5.27
N ALA A 20 1.61 1.95 -4.74
CA ALA A 20 1.03 3.04 -5.54
C ALA A 20 1.94 3.45 -6.72
N VAL A 21 3.23 3.66 -6.45
CA VAL A 21 4.19 4.07 -7.49
C VAL A 21 4.40 2.95 -8.50
N ASP A 22 4.58 1.71 -8.04
CA ASP A 22 4.79 0.55 -8.92
C ASP A 22 3.59 0.33 -9.85
N GLY A 23 2.35 0.41 -9.33
CA GLY A 23 1.14 0.31 -10.14
C GLY A 23 0.97 1.46 -11.13
N PHE A 24 1.29 2.69 -10.72
CA PHE A 24 1.22 3.85 -11.60
C PHE A 24 2.24 3.75 -12.75
N ASP A 25 3.50 3.44 -12.44
CA ASP A 25 4.58 3.21 -13.41
C ASP A 25 4.24 2.08 -14.38
N ALA A 26 3.66 0.99 -13.87
CA ALA A 26 3.22 -0.16 -14.66
C ALA A 26 2.18 0.23 -15.75
N MET A 27 1.19 1.05 -15.40
CA MET A 27 0.08 1.40 -16.29
C MET A 27 0.40 2.52 -17.28
N THR A 28 1.33 3.41 -16.92
CA THR A 28 1.57 4.64 -17.69
C THR A 28 2.86 4.60 -18.50
N TRP A 29 3.95 4.06 -17.94
CA TRP A 29 5.25 4.01 -18.62
C TRP A 29 5.61 2.62 -19.14
N ARG A 30 5.29 1.56 -18.40
CA ARG A 30 5.81 0.21 -18.70
C ARG A 30 4.85 -0.70 -19.48
N GLY A 31 3.62 -0.23 -19.72
CA GLY A 31 2.61 -0.95 -20.51
C GLY A 31 2.35 -2.37 -20.00
N GLN A 32 2.35 -2.58 -18.69
CA GLN A 32 2.16 -3.89 -18.06
C GLN A 32 0.70 -4.35 -18.12
N GLY A 33 0.46 -5.63 -17.83
CA GLY A 33 -0.87 -6.22 -17.81
C GLY A 33 -1.73 -5.83 -16.60
N MET A 34 -3.02 -6.14 -16.69
CA MET A 34 -4.01 -5.87 -15.65
C MET A 34 -3.79 -6.70 -14.37
N ASP A 35 -3.02 -7.77 -14.44
CA ASP A 35 -2.57 -8.57 -13.30
C ASP A 35 -1.75 -7.73 -12.31
N VAL A 36 -0.78 -6.95 -12.82
CA VAL A 36 0.04 -6.05 -11.98
C VAL A 36 -0.80 -4.95 -11.36
N ALA A 37 -1.76 -4.41 -12.12
CA ALA A 37 -2.70 -3.40 -11.62
C ALA A 37 -3.56 -3.96 -10.48
N ALA A 38 -4.10 -5.17 -10.66
CA ALA A 38 -4.95 -5.83 -9.67
C ALA A 38 -4.18 -6.12 -8.38
N GLU A 39 -2.94 -6.60 -8.47
CA GLU A 39 -2.08 -6.82 -7.30
C GLU A 39 -1.84 -5.51 -6.52
N CYS A 40 -1.39 -4.45 -7.21
CA CYS A 40 -1.12 -3.17 -6.56
C CYS A 40 -2.39 -2.57 -5.91
N MET A 41 -3.54 -2.67 -6.59
CA MET A 41 -4.83 -2.24 -6.03
C MET A 41 -5.21 -3.05 -4.80
N ALA A 42 -5.10 -4.37 -4.84
CA ALA A 42 -5.45 -5.26 -3.74
C ALA A 42 -4.63 -4.94 -2.48
N VAL A 43 -3.32 -4.73 -2.63
CA VAL A 43 -2.45 -4.37 -1.50
C VAL A 43 -2.85 -3.01 -0.90
N GLN A 44 -3.13 -2.02 -1.74
CA GLN A 44 -3.56 -0.69 -1.28
C GLN A 44 -4.89 -0.73 -0.53
N ILE A 45 -5.85 -1.51 -1.03
CA ILE A 45 -7.12 -1.77 -0.33
C ILE A 45 -6.86 -2.45 1.02
N GLY A 46 -5.95 -3.43 1.06
CA GLY A 46 -5.54 -4.10 2.30
C GLY A 46 -5.04 -3.13 3.36
N PHE A 47 -4.15 -2.20 2.99
CA PHE A 47 -3.68 -1.14 3.90
C PHE A 47 -4.78 -0.16 4.32
N ALA A 48 -5.65 0.24 3.39
CA ALA A 48 -6.77 1.13 3.69
C ALA A 48 -7.73 0.49 4.71
N LEU A 49 -8.04 -0.79 4.55
CA LEU A 49 -8.85 -1.55 5.51
C LEU A 49 -8.14 -1.66 6.86
N LEU A 50 -6.86 -2.05 6.88
CA LEU A 50 -6.08 -2.18 8.11
C LEU A 50 -6.06 -0.88 8.91
N PHE A 51 -5.61 0.22 8.30
CA PHE A 51 -5.49 1.50 9.00
C PHE A 51 -6.85 2.14 9.29
N GLY A 52 -7.82 1.98 8.39
CA GLY A 52 -9.20 2.42 8.63
C GLY A 52 -9.82 1.73 9.83
N SER A 53 -9.69 0.40 9.94
CA SER A 53 -10.17 -0.36 11.10
C SER A 53 -9.44 0.04 12.39
N LEU A 54 -8.12 0.22 12.35
CA LEU A 54 -7.34 0.68 13.51
C LEU A 54 -7.79 2.07 13.98
N ALA A 55 -8.05 2.99 13.05
CA ALA A 55 -8.54 4.34 13.35
C ALA A 55 -9.93 4.28 14.00
N LEU A 56 -10.87 3.53 13.43
CA LEU A 56 -12.22 3.36 13.98
C LEU A 56 -12.18 2.76 15.40
N TRP A 57 -11.32 1.76 15.63
CA TRP A 57 -11.16 1.15 16.94
C TRP A 57 -10.59 2.14 17.97
N LYS A 58 -9.46 2.78 17.64
CA LYS A 58 -8.76 3.67 18.57
C LYS A 58 -9.59 4.91 18.89
N PHE A 59 -10.05 5.62 17.86
CA PHE A 59 -10.82 6.85 18.05
C PHE A 59 -12.21 6.57 18.65
N GLY A 60 -12.82 5.44 18.29
CA GLY A 60 -14.05 5.00 18.94
C GLY A 60 -13.87 4.67 20.42
N ALA A 61 -12.73 4.09 20.83
CA ALA A 61 -12.43 3.83 22.23
C ALA A 61 -12.16 5.13 23.01
N GLU A 62 -11.46 6.09 22.40
CA GLU A 62 -11.21 7.41 23.00
C GLU A 62 -12.51 8.21 23.17
N ALA A 63 -13.38 8.22 22.15
CA ALA A 63 -14.66 8.91 22.21
C ALA A 63 -15.60 8.39 23.31
N LYS A 64 -15.50 7.11 23.69
CA LYS A 64 -16.28 6.53 24.81
C LYS A 64 -15.73 6.89 26.19
N ARG A 65 -14.48 7.38 26.27
CA ARG A 65 -13.80 7.73 27.53
C ARG A 65 -13.93 9.22 27.89
N ALA A 66 -14.24 10.06 26.90
CA ALA A 66 -14.49 11.49 27.07
C ALA A 66 -15.95 11.73 27.51
#